data_AF-A0A7C3CKK5-F1
#
_entry.id   AF-A0A7C3CKK5-F1
#
_cell.length_a   1.000
_cell.length_b   1.000
_cell.length_c   1.000
_cell.angle_alpha   90.00
_cell.angle_beta   90.00
_cell.angle_gamma   90.00
#
_symmetry.space_group_name_H-M   'P 1'
#
loop_
_entity.id
_entity.type
_entity.pdbx_description
1 polymer ?
#
loop_
_entity_poly.entity_id
_entity_poly.type
_entity_poly.pdbx_seq_one_letter_code
_entity_poly.pdbx_strand_id
1 'polypeptide(L)' 'MSIPKKVVYDETGKPVEVILPWDVFQEIEEVLGLDLDEEAKEALRQARKDREDGREEAYIPLEEL' A
#
# COMPACT_ATOMS: atom_id res chain seq x y z
N MET A 1 6.28 15.22 -0.58
CA MET A 1 6.95 13.91 -0.49
C MET A 1 8.02 13.87 -1.58
N SER A 2 9.27 13.62 -1.24
CA SER A 2 10.34 13.47 -2.23
C SER A 2 10.76 12.02 -2.25
N ILE A 3 10.45 11.31 -3.35
CA ILE A 3 10.84 9.91 -3.55
C ILE A 3 12.27 9.91 -4.10
N PRO A 4 13.27 9.45 -3.33
CA PRO A 4 14.63 9.36 -3.84
C PRO A 4 14.65 8.37 -5.00
N LYS A 5 15.15 8.82 -6.14
CA LYS A 5 15.14 8.04 -7.38
C LYS A 5 16.24 8.49 -8.31
N LYS A 6 16.68 7.57 -9.16
CA LYS A 6 17.53 7.88 -10.31
C LYS A 6 16.71 7.69 -11.58
N VAL A 7 16.74 8.69 -12.46
CA VAL A 7 16.07 8.61 -13.77
C VAL A 7 17.14 8.34 -14.83
N VAL A 8 16.89 7.36 -15.70
CA VAL A 8 17.73 7.04 -16.86
C VAL A 8 17.10 7.68 -18.09
N TYR A 9 17.94 8.35 -18.89
CA TYR A 9 17.52 9.06 -20.09
C TYR A 9 18.15 8.40 -21.33
N ASP A 10 17.44 8.43 -22.46
CA ASP A 10 17.98 8.03 -23.76
C ASP A 10 18.87 9.13 -24.38
N GLU A 11 19.40 8.86 -25.58
CA GLU A 11 20.27 9.77 -26.31
C GLU A 11 19.59 11.11 -26.68
N THR A 12 18.26 11.14 -26.73
CA THR A 12 17.47 12.35 -27.00
C THR A 12 17.14 13.14 -25.73
N GLY A 13 17.56 12.64 -24.56
CA GLY A 13 17.24 13.22 -23.26
C GLY A 13 15.83 12.88 -22.77
N LYS A 14 15.18 11.87 -23.35
CA LYS A 14 13.85 11.41 -22.90
C LYS A 14 14.01 10.38 -21.78
N PRO A 15 13.24 10.48 -20.68
CA PRO A 15 13.29 9.48 -19.61
C PRO A 15 12.76 8.14 -20.11
N VAL A 16 13.50 7.06 -19.85
CA VAL A 16 13.16 5.70 -20.26
C VAL A 16 12.97 4.76 -19.08
N GLU A 17 13.70 4.96 -17.98
CA GLU A 17 13.63 4.10 -16.79
C GLU A 17 13.78 4.92 -15.51
N VAL A 18 13.30 4.35 -14.40
CA VAL A 18 13.50 4.88 -13.05
C VAL A 18 14.04 3.75 -12.17
N ILE A 19 15.12 4.04 -11.46
CA ILE A 19 15.71 3.15 -10.46
C ILE A 19 15.36 3.71 -9.09
N LEU A 20 14.72 2.88 -8.27
CA LEU A 20 14.34 3.19 -6.91
C LEU A 20 15.21 2.39 -5.93
N PRO A 21 15.55 2.96 -4.75
CA PRO A 21 15.94 2.18 -3.59
C PRO A 21 14.87 1.14 -3.27
N TRP A 22 15.29 -0.04 -2.80
CA TRP A 22 14.39 -1.17 -2.58
C TRP A 22 13.36 -0.89 -1.47
N ASP A 23 13.80 -0.31 -0.36
CA ASP A 23 12.97 0.14 0.76
C ASP A 23 11.88 1.12 0.30
N VAL A 24 12.24 2.05 -0.57
CA VAL A 24 11.32 3.05 -1.12
C VAL A 24 10.30 2.43 -2.07
N PHE A 25 10.71 1.42 -2.84
CA PHE A 25 9.79 0.65 -3.67
C PHE A 25 8.77 -0.11 -2.80
N GLN A 26 9.24 -0.79 -1.74
CA GLN A 26 8.35 -1.51 -0.82
C GLN A 26 7.35 -0.57 -0.14
N GLU A 27 7.78 0.60 0.34
CA GLU A 27 6.89 1.58 0.95
C GLU A 27 5.80 2.05 -0.04
N ILE A 28 6.15 2.20 -1.32
CA ILE A 28 5.17 2.54 -2.37
C ILE A 28 4.19 1.39 -2.58
N GLU A 29 4.65 0.14 -2.61
CA GLU A 29 3.75 -1.02 -2.71
C GLU A 29 2.77 -1.08 -1.54
N GLU A 30 3.25 -0.91 -0.31
CA GLU A 30 2.44 -0.91 0.92
C GLU A 30 1.39 0.22 0.92
N VAL A 31 1.79 1.45 0.62
CA VAL A 31 0.88 2.61 0.59
C VAL A 31 -0.20 2.44 -0.49
N LEU A 32 0.14 1.80 -1.61
CA LEU A 32 -0.81 1.51 -2.69
C LEU A 32 -1.59 0.20 -2.45
N GLY A 33 -1.24 -0.59 -1.43
CA GLY A 33 -1.80 -1.91 -1.15
C GLY A 33 -1.55 -2.93 -2.27
N LEU A 34 -0.45 -2.76 -3.00
CA LEU A 34 -0.03 -3.67 -4.09
C LEU A 34 0.61 -4.96 -3.55
N ASP A 35 1.13 -4.89 -2.33
CA ASP A 35 1.67 -6.01 -1.55
C ASP A 35 0.57 -6.93 -0.98
N LEU A 36 -0.69 -6.47 -0.95
CA LEU A 36 -1.82 -7.22 -0.42
C LEU A 36 -2.30 -8.29 -1.38
N ASP A 37 -2.49 -9.50 -0.85
CA ASP A 37 -3.20 -10.57 -1.56
C ASP A 37 -4.73 -10.35 -1.56
N GLU A 38 -5.45 -11.18 -2.32
CA GLU A 38 -6.91 -11.04 -2.43
C GLU A 38 -7.65 -11.34 -1.12
N GLU A 39 -7.09 -12.17 -0.25
CA GLU A 39 -7.67 -12.46 1.06
C GLU A 39 -7.58 -11.23 1.98
N ALA A 40 -6.39 -10.60 2.05
CA ALA A 40 -6.18 -9.37 2.78
C ALA A 40 -7.05 -8.22 2.25
N LYS A 41 -7.18 -8.10 0.93
CA LYS A 41 -8.08 -7.10 0.32
C LYS A 41 -9.53 -7.32 0.72
N GLU A 42 -9.99 -8.57 0.73
CA GLU A 42 -11.35 -8.90 1.12
C GLU A 42 -11.59 -8.64 2.61
N ALA A 43 -10.64 -9.02 3.46
CA ALA A 43 -10.69 -8.72 4.89
C ALA A 43 -10.77 -7.21 5.16
N LEU A 44 -9.98 -6.39 4.45
CA LEU A 44 -10.05 -4.93 4.57
C LEU A 44 -11.39 -4.35 4.11
N ARG A 45 -11.97 -4.88 3.02
CA ARG A 45 -13.31 -4.48 2.55
C ARG A 45 -14.38 -4.81 3.59
N GLN A 46 -14.32 -6.02 4.15
CA GLN A 46 -15.26 -6.48 5.16
C GLN A 46 -15.14 -5.65 6.44
N ALA A 47 -13.92 -5.45 6.96
CA ALA A 47 -13.67 -4.63 8.13
C ALA A 47 -14.14 -3.18 7.95
N ARG A 48 -13.97 -2.61 6.74
CA ARG A 48 -14.52 -1.29 6.41
C ARG A 48 -16.04 -1.26 6.48
N LYS A 49 -16.70 -2.27 5.90
CA LYS A 49 -18.16 -2.40 5.92
C LYS A 49 -18.69 -2.55 7.34
N ASP A 50 -18.08 -3.40 8.16
CA ASP A 50 -18.47 -3.59 9.56
C ASP A 50 -18.34 -2.29 10.37
N ARG A 51 -17.29 -1.50 10.10
CA ARG A 51 -17.11 -0.17 10.68
C ARG A 51 -18.21 0.81 10.25
N GLU A 52 -18.54 0.84 8.96
CA GLU A 52 -19.57 1.73 8.40
C GLU A 52 -20.99 1.34 8.87
N ASP A 53 -21.25 0.05 9.07
CA ASP A 53 -22.51 -0.50 9.58
C ASP A 53 -22.61 -0.46 11.11
N GLY A 54 -21.52 -0.11 11.82
CA GLY A 54 -21.48 -0.07 13.29
C GLY A 54 -21.56 -1.44 13.97
N ARG A 55 -21.04 -2.49 13.33
CA ARG A 55 -21.05 -3.87 13.87
C ARG A 55 -19.93 -4.08 14.89
N GLU A 56 -20.17 -3.64 16.11
CA GLU A 56 -19.22 -3.76 17.21
C GLU A 56 -18.87 -5.23 17.53
N GLU A 57 -19.76 -6.18 17.25
CA GLU A 57 -19.52 -7.62 17.43
C GLU A 57 -18.45 -8.21 16.51
N ALA A 58 -18.07 -7.51 15.44
CA ALA A 58 -16.98 -7.91 14.54
C ALA A 58 -15.59 -7.61 15.10
N TYR A 59 -15.50 -6.88 16.23
CA TYR A 59 -14.26 -6.47 16.87
C TYR A 59 -14.06 -7.19 18.20
N ILE A 60 -12.79 -7.39 18.58
CA ILE A 60 -12.45 -7.80 19.95
C ILE A 60 -12.31 -6.57 20.85
N PRO A 61 -12.72 -6.65 22.14
CA PRO A 61 -12.45 -5.59 23.10
C PRO A 61 -10.96 -5.30 23.24
N LEU A 62 -10.61 -4.04 23.52
CA LEU A 62 -9.20 -3.64 23.69
C LEU A 62 -8.54 -4.34 24.88
N GLU A 63 -9.33 -4.70 25.89
CA GLU A 63 -8.88 -5.42 27.08
C GLU A 63 -8.51 -6.89 26.80
N GLU A 64 -8.86 -7.40 25.61
CA GLU A 64 -8.57 -8.77 25.16
C GLU A 64 -7.38 -8.85 24.17
N LEU A 65 -6.73 -7.72 23.86
CA LEU A 65 -5.52 -7.58 23.03
C LEU A 65 -4.24 -7.73 23.86
#